data_AF-A0A956M2P0-F1
#
_entry.id   AF-A0A956M2P0-F1
#
_cell.length_a   1.000
_cell.length_b   1.000
_cell.length_c   1.000
_cell.angle_alpha   90.00
_cell.angle_beta   90.00
_cell.angle_gamma   90.00
#
_symmetry.space_group_name_H-M   'P 1'
#
loop_
_entity.id
_entity.type
_entity.pdbx_description
1 polymer ?
#
loop_
_entity_poly.entity_id
_entity_poly.type
_entity_poly.pdbx_seq_one_letter_code
_entity_poly.pdbx_strand_id
1 'polypeptide(L)'
;MPRAGARNTVRSGRWLAVMVAALAVSAPSVRAENHRATLLGHLDAREVYKDVWGYHAPDGTEIAIVGTSLGTQFVDVTDPTAPVELLFLAGPPSGWRDIKTYGTYAYIVVDNNSNEALQIVDLADPLHPVKVAGGSEFFRRSHNLFVDGSTLYAVGTDRAQGYVALDLSDPVHPTLLGTFADFYFHDIYVENGLAYAAQVYNPAFLAILDVRDPAHPEVLSRVPYDGA
;
A
#
# COMPACT_ATOMS: atom_id res chain seq x y z
N MET A 1 39.67 -58.71 62.35
CA MET A 1 38.33 -59.16 62.78
C MET A 1 37.27 -58.57 61.85
N PRO A 2 36.34 -59.39 61.31
CA PRO A 2 35.46 -59.04 60.19
C PRO A 2 34.00 -58.74 60.61
N ARG A 3 33.18 -58.42 59.60
CA ARG A 3 31.69 -58.43 59.48
C ARG A 3 31.05 -57.04 59.44
N ALA A 4 30.51 -56.59 58.31
CA ALA A 4 29.37 -57.07 57.51
C ALA A 4 28.06 -56.40 57.92
N GLY A 5 27.25 -55.97 56.95
CA GLY A 5 25.82 -55.78 57.15
C GLY A 5 25.22 -54.59 56.43
N ALA A 6 24.67 -54.85 55.24
CA ALA A 6 23.82 -53.95 54.48
C ALA A 6 22.55 -53.55 55.26
N ARG A 7 21.90 -52.44 54.84
CA ARG A 7 20.51 -52.45 54.32
C ARG A 7 20.03 -51.05 53.92
N ASN A 8 19.70 -50.94 52.63
CA ASN A 8 18.75 -49.99 52.06
C ASN A 8 17.44 -49.97 52.85
N THR A 9 16.90 -48.78 53.12
CA THR A 9 15.46 -48.53 53.00
C THR A 9 15.24 -47.08 52.56
N VAL A 10 14.91 -46.92 51.28
CA VAL A 10 14.36 -45.67 50.72
C VAL A 10 12.90 -45.59 51.17
N ARG A 11 12.53 -44.54 51.90
CA ARG A 11 11.12 -44.20 52.14
C ARG A 11 10.64 -43.27 51.03
N SER A 12 9.74 -43.79 50.22
CA SER A 12 9.03 -43.13 49.13
C SER A 12 8.11 -42.02 49.67
N GLY A 13 8.43 -40.76 49.35
CA GLY A 13 7.48 -39.65 49.41
C GLY A 13 6.63 -39.65 48.15
N ARG A 14 5.32 -39.85 48.28
CA ARG A 14 4.34 -39.71 47.19
C ARG A 14 4.16 -38.22 46.92
N TRP A 15 4.65 -37.73 45.77
CA TRP A 15 4.23 -36.44 45.22
C TRP A 15 3.25 -36.70 44.08
N LEU A 16 2.04 -36.19 44.26
CA LEU A 16 0.94 -36.23 43.32
C LEU A 16 1.26 -35.26 42.17
N ALA A 17 1.65 -35.77 41.00
CA ALA A 17 1.76 -34.95 39.80
C ALA A 17 0.35 -34.75 39.23
N VAL A 18 -0.21 -33.56 39.40
CA VAL A 18 -1.40 -33.13 38.67
C VAL A 18 -0.96 -32.76 37.27
N MET A 19 -1.26 -33.62 36.29
CA MET A 19 -1.16 -33.25 34.87
C MET A 19 -2.26 -32.23 34.57
N VAL A 20 -1.88 -30.96 34.38
CA VAL A 20 -2.75 -29.98 33.72
C VAL A 20 -2.66 -30.28 32.23
N ALA A 21 -3.69 -30.91 31.68
CA ALA A 21 -3.87 -31.00 30.24
C ALA A 21 -4.18 -29.58 29.73
N ALA A 22 -3.21 -28.95 29.06
CA ALA A 22 -3.46 -27.73 28.31
C ALA A 22 -4.29 -28.10 27.08
N LEU A 23 -5.61 -27.86 27.14
CA LEU A 23 -6.43 -27.81 25.95
C LEU A 23 -5.97 -26.61 25.12
N ALA A 24 -5.22 -26.87 24.05
CA ALA A 24 -5.06 -25.91 22.97
C ALA A 24 -6.44 -25.75 22.31
N VAL A 25 -7.19 -24.75 22.75
CA VAL A 25 -8.33 -24.26 21.99
C VAL A 25 -7.74 -23.57 20.77
N SER A 26 -7.73 -24.25 19.63
CA SER A 26 -7.52 -23.60 18.35
C SER A 26 -8.65 -22.59 18.19
N ALA A 27 -8.33 -21.30 18.26
CA ALA A 27 -9.28 -20.27 17.86
C ALA A 27 -9.65 -20.56 16.39
N PRO A 28 -10.94 -20.56 16.01
CA PRO A 28 -11.30 -20.70 14.61
C PRO A 28 -10.66 -19.53 13.86
N SER A 29 -9.91 -19.85 12.80
CA SER A 29 -9.50 -18.84 11.84
C SER A 29 -10.77 -18.17 11.33
N VAL A 30 -10.84 -16.86 11.49
CA VAL A 30 -11.94 -16.07 10.94
C VAL A 30 -11.82 -16.20 9.43
N ARG A 31 -12.63 -17.09 8.84
CA ARG A 31 -12.84 -17.08 7.39
C ARG A 31 -13.62 -15.82 7.09
N ALA A 32 -12.97 -14.86 6.45
CA ALA A 32 -13.68 -13.80 5.75
C ALA A 32 -14.42 -14.47 4.58
N GLU A 33 -15.62 -15.00 4.83
CA GLU A 33 -16.48 -15.50 3.76
C GLU A 33 -17.12 -14.30 3.06
N ASN A 34 -16.41 -13.76 2.07
CA ASN A 34 -17.06 -13.05 0.98
C ASN A 34 -17.58 -14.15 0.03
N HIS A 35 -18.90 -14.29 -0.14
CA HIS A 35 -19.51 -15.43 -0.86
C HIS A 35 -19.11 -15.58 -2.34
N ARG A 36 -18.23 -14.72 -2.86
CA ARG A 36 -17.63 -14.80 -4.21
C ARG A 36 -16.11 -14.84 -4.22
N ALA A 37 -15.45 -14.85 -3.07
CA ALA A 37 -13.99 -14.97 -2.96
C ALA A 37 -13.62 -16.18 -2.10
N THR A 38 -12.63 -16.94 -2.54
CA THR A 38 -12.04 -18.03 -1.76
C THR A 38 -10.67 -17.58 -1.30
N LEU A 39 -10.40 -17.63 0.01
CA LEU A 39 -9.06 -17.40 0.53
C LEU A 39 -8.13 -18.52 0.09
N LEU A 40 -7.10 -18.20 -0.71
CA LEU A 40 -6.11 -19.15 -1.20
C LEU A 40 -4.84 -19.19 -0.34
N GLY A 41 -4.39 -18.02 0.14
CA GLY A 41 -3.22 -17.84 0.97
C GLY A 41 -3.29 -16.51 1.72
N HIS A 42 -2.36 -16.30 2.66
CA HIS A 42 -2.27 -15.05 3.42
C HIS A 42 -0.82 -14.76 3.82
N LEU A 43 -0.51 -13.48 3.99
CA LEU A 43 0.77 -13.00 4.51
C LEU A 43 0.50 -11.81 5.42
N ASP A 44 0.49 -12.06 6.74
CA ASP A 44 0.16 -11.06 7.75
C ASP A 44 1.42 -10.50 8.41
N ALA A 45 2.31 -9.95 7.59
CA ALA A 45 3.64 -9.57 8.05
C ALA A 45 3.67 -8.22 8.80
N ARG A 46 2.58 -7.45 8.82
CA ARG A 46 2.46 -6.14 9.49
C ARG A 46 1.09 -5.97 10.15
N GLU A 47 1.01 -5.07 11.13
CA GLU A 47 -0.22 -4.84 11.91
C GLU A 47 -1.22 -3.89 11.24
N VAL A 48 -0.74 -2.89 10.50
CA VAL A 48 -1.59 -1.85 9.92
C VAL A 48 -1.25 -1.62 8.46
N TYR A 49 -2.20 -1.98 7.61
CA TYR A 49 -2.14 -1.79 6.17
C TYR A 49 -2.79 -0.45 5.77
N LYS A 50 -2.54 -0.06 4.52
CA LYS A 50 -3.08 1.13 3.86
C LYS A 50 -3.71 0.67 2.55
N ASP A 51 -3.34 1.30 1.44
CA ASP A 51 -3.77 0.86 0.13
C ASP A 51 -3.00 -0.38 -0.36
N VAL A 52 -3.51 -0.99 -1.43
CA VAL A 52 -2.90 -2.10 -2.15
C VAL A 52 -3.03 -1.89 -3.66
N TRP A 53 -1.95 -2.16 -4.39
CA TRP A 53 -1.92 -2.11 -5.84
C TRP A 53 -1.35 -3.40 -6.42
N GLY A 54 -1.97 -3.92 -7.48
CA GLY A 54 -1.48 -5.10 -8.20
C GLY A 54 -0.58 -4.70 -9.36
N TYR A 55 0.53 -5.39 -9.54
CA TYR A 55 1.40 -5.28 -10.71
C TYR A 55 1.53 -6.65 -11.37
N HIS A 56 1.19 -6.72 -12.67
CA HIS A 56 1.36 -7.91 -13.48
C HIS A 56 2.55 -7.70 -14.41
N ALA A 57 3.65 -8.37 -14.12
CA ALA A 57 4.88 -8.26 -14.89
C ALA A 57 4.76 -8.94 -16.27
N PRO A 58 5.55 -8.53 -17.28
CA PRO A 58 5.53 -9.16 -18.60
C PRO A 58 5.93 -10.65 -18.62
N ASP A 59 6.67 -11.12 -17.61
CA ASP A 59 7.07 -12.52 -17.47
C ASP A 59 6.01 -13.40 -16.77
N GLY A 60 4.88 -12.80 -16.38
CA GLY A 60 3.78 -13.47 -15.67
C GLY A 60 3.88 -13.43 -14.15
N THR A 61 4.93 -12.80 -13.59
CA THR A 61 5.02 -12.56 -12.15
C THR A 61 3.92 -11.59 -11.71
N GLU A 62 3.19 -11.94 -10.66
CA GLU A 62 2.17 -11.06 -10.06
C GLU A 62 2.68 -10.55 -8.70
N ILE A 63 2.68 -9.22 -8.53
CA ILE A 63 3.12 -8.57 -7.29
C ILE A 63 1.95 -7.82 -6.66
N ALA A 64 1.67 -8.09 -5.39
CA ALA A 64 0.89 -7.21 -4.54
C ALA A 64 1.82 -6.18 -3.88
N ILE A 65 1.57 -4.90 -4.15
CA ILE A 65 2.30 -3.78 -3.57
C ILE A 65 1.42 -3.19 -2.46
N VAL A 66 1.81 -3.41 -1.21
CA VAL A 66 0.94 -3.15 -0.05
C VAL A 66 1.51 -2.04 0.81
N GLY A 67 0.77 -0.93 0.93
CA GLY A 67 1.13 0.17 1.78
C GLY A 67 0.95 -0.16 3.26
N THR A 68 1.86 0.36 4.09
CA THR A 68 1.83 0.22 5.55
C THR A 68 2.09 1.57 6.22
N SER A 69 1.94 1.63 7.54
CA SER A 69 2.25 2.84 8.30
C SER A 69 3.71 3.28 8.20
N LEU A 70 4.68 2.38 7.93
CA LEU A 70 6.13 2.66 7.97
C LEU A 70 6.87 2.37 6.66
N GLY A 71 6.15 2.04 5.59
CA GLY A 71 6.75 1.65 4.32
C GLY A 71 5.79 0.88 3.42
N THR A 72 6.33 0.25 2.40
CA THR A 72 5.58 -0.52 1.40
C THR A 72 6.16 -1.91 1.26
N GLN A 73 5.30 -2.93 1.27
CA GLN A 73 5.67 -4.31 0.98
C GLN A 73 5.49 -4.59 -0.51
N PHE A 74 6.42 -5.34 -1.08
CA PHE A 74 6.30 -5.95 -2.40
C PHE A 74 6.23 -7.45 -2.16
N VAL A 75 5.11 -8.06 -2.55
CA VAL A 75 4.81 -9.46 -2.26
C VAL A 75 4.56 -10.18 -3.57
N ASP A 76 5.36 -11.21 -3.86
CA ASP A 76 5.07 -12.14 -4.94
C ASP A 76 3.81 -12.94 -4.58
N VAL A 77 2.82 -12.86 -5.45
CA VAL A 77 1.53 -13.56 -5.35
C VAL A 77 1.25 -14.42 -6.59
N THR A 78 2.27 -14.71 -7.39
CA THR A 78 2.18 -15.56 -8.59
C THR A 78 1.66 -16.95 -8.25
N ASP A 79 2.10 -17.51 -7.12
CA ASP A 79 1.39 -18.60 -6.44
C ASP A 79 0.51 -17.99 -5.33
N PRO A 80 -0.81 -17.84 -5.55
CA PRO A 80 -1.69 -17.20 -4.58
C PRO A 80 -1.87 -18.04 -3.30
N THR A 81 -1.41 -19.29 -3.28
CA THR A 81 -1.44 -20.15 -2.08
C THR A 81 -0.20 -19.99 -1.20
N ALA A 82 0.87 -19.39 -1.72
CA ALA A 82 2.16 -19.24 -1.04
C ALA A 82 2.79 -17.85 -1.29
N PRO A 83 2.15 -16.76 -0.82
CA PRO A 83 2.67 -15.40 -0.99
C PRO A 83 4.03 -15.20 -0.29
N VAL A 84 4.95 -14.49 -0.94
CA VAL A 84 6.32 -14.25 -0.43
C VAL A 84 6.65 -12.75 -0.44
N GLU A 85 7.06 -12.18 0.70
CA GLU A 85 7.59 -10.81 0.76
C GLU A 85 8.96 -10.75 0.04
N LEU A 86 9.03 -10.03 -1.07
CA LEU A 86 10.26 -9.81 -1.85
C LEU A 86 11.09 -8.65 -1.26
N LEU A 87 10.40 -7.58 -0.87
CA LEU A 87 11.00 -6.36 -0.33
C LEU A 87 10.05 -5.69 0.64
N PHE A 88 10.59 -5.22 1.77
CA PHE A 88 9.99 -4.13 2.52
C PHE A 88 10.77 -2.85 2.31
N LEU A 89 10.18 -1.91 1.56
CA LEU A 89 10.72 -0.58 1.37
C LEU A 89 10.31 0.31 2.54
N ALA A 90 11.25 0.61 3.43
CA ALA A 90 11.02 1.58 4.49
C ALA A 90 10.69 2.96 3.88
N GLY A 91 9.76 3.67 4.51
CA GLY A 91 9.36 5.01 4.08
C GLY A 91 8.92 5.86 5.27
N PRO A 92 8.54 7.13 5.02
CA PRO A 92 8.07 8.01 6.07
C PRO A 92 6.84 7.41 6.78
N PRO A 93 6.71 7.60 8.11
CA PRO A 93 5.50 7.25 8.83
C PRO A 93 4.30 8.00 8.25
N SER A 94 3.23 7.27 7.93
CA SER A 94 2.02 7.89 7.37
C SER A 94 0.73 7.15 7.73
N GLY A 95 -0.32 7.93 7.96
CA GLY A 95 -1.69 7.44 8.13
C GLY A 95 -2.32 6.97 6.82
N TRP A 96 -1.80 7.44 5.67
CA TRP A 96 -2.27 7.07 4.33
C TRP A 96 -1.09 6.92 3.36
N ARG A 97 -1.22 5.96 2.46
CA ARG A 97 -0.22 5.66 1.43
C ARG A 97 -0.96 5.13 0.22
N ASP A 98 -0.61 5.61 -0.96
CA ASP A 98 -1.17 5.18 -2.24
C ASP A 98 -0.04 4.77 -3.18
N ILE A 99 -0.35 3.83 -4.06
CA ILE A 99 0.55 3.20 -5.01
C ILE A 99 -0.12 3.14 -6.39
N LYS A 100 0.61 3.54 -7.43
CA LYS A 100 0.25 3.29 -8.84
C LYS A 100 1.47 2.87 -9.63
N THR A 101 1.26 2.19 -10.76
CA THR A 101 2.35 1.74 -11.64
C THR A 101 2.26 2.39 -13.02
N TYR A 102 3.41 2.62 -13.65
CA TYR A 102 3.53 2.98 -15.06
C TYR A 102 4.73 2.26 -15.67
N GLY A 103 4.52 1.51 -16.75
CA GLY A 103 5.53 0.59 -17.28
C GLY A 103 5.97 -0.39 -16.20
N THR A 104 7.29 -0.49 -15.97
CA THR A 104 7.89 -1.32 -14.92
C THR A 104 8.18 -0.53 -13.64
N TYR A 105 7.56 0.62 -13.41
CA TYR A 105 7.82 1.45 -12.23
C TYR A 105 6.59 1.56 -11.34
N ALA A 106 6.80 1.51 -10.02
CA ALA A 106 5.81 1.85 -9.01
C ALA A 106 6.11 3.22 -8.39
N TYR A 107 5.06 4.03 -8.26
CA TYR A 107 5.07 5.34 -7.63
C TYR A 107 4.28 5.24 -6.34
N ILE A 108 4.92 5.61 -5.23
CA ILE A 108 4.37 5.48 -3.89
C ILE A 108 4.37 6.86 -3.25
N VAL A 109 3.23 7.28 -2.70
CA VAL A 109 3.13 8.55 -1.97
C VAL A 109 2.66 8.39 -0.54
N VAL A 110 2.97 9.38 0.29
CA VAL A 110 2.47 9.50 1.67
C VAL A 110 1.65 10.76 1.87
N ASP A 111 0.56 10.65 2.63
CA ASP A 111 -0.22 11.80 3.12
C ASP A 111 0.28 12.27 4.49
N ASN A 112 1.59 12.53 4.58
CA ASN A 112 2.20 13.14 5.74
C ASN A 112 3.44 13.89 5.28
N ASN A 113 3.57 15.16 5.68
CA ASN A 113 4.63 16.04 5.20
C ASN A 113 6.01 15.40 5.41
N SER A 114 6.69 15.13 4.30
CA SER A 114 7.97 14.44 4.26
C SER A 114 8.87 14.99 3.15
N ASN A 115 10.18 14.76 3.29
CA ASN A 115 11.15 15.00 2.22
C ASN A 115 11.31 13.78 1.29
N GLU A 116 10.64 12.67 1.61
CA GLU A 116 10.48 11.48 0.75
C GLU A 116 8.99 11.22 0.49
N ALA A 117 8.26 12.28 0.12
CA ALA A 117 6.82 12.21 -0.12
C ALA A 117 6.45 11.31 -1.31
N LEU A 118 7.35 11.20 -2.28
CA LEU A 118 7.30 10.31 -3.43
C LEU A 118 8.47 9.32 -3.36
N GLN A 119 8.19 8.04 -3.56
CA GLN A 119 9.20 7.00 -3.78
C GLN A 119 8.93 6.33 -5.12
N ILE A 120 9.97 6.09 -5.92
CA ILE A 120 9.88 5.44 -7.23
C ILE A 120 10.70 4.15 -7.19
N VAL A 121 10.05 3.04 -7.51
CA VAL A 121 10.61 1.68 -7.45
C VAL A 121 10.59 1.06 -8.82
N ASP A 122 11.74 0.54 -9.26
CA ASP A 122 11.89 -0.24 -10.47
C ASP A 122 11.49 -1.70 -10.21
N LEU A 123 10.67 -2.24 -11.11
CA LEU A 123 10.10 -3.60 -11.14
C LEU A 123 10.45 -4.31 -12.46
N ALA A 124 11.50 -3.87 -13.17
CA ALA A 124 11.97 -4.55 -14.38
C ALA A 124 12.45 -5.99 -14.11
N ASP A 125 13.08 -6.21 -12.95
CA ASP A 125 13.21 -7.54 -12.33
C ASP A 125 12.15 -7.64 -11.21
N PRO A 126 10.98 -8.25 -11.47
CA PRO A 126 9.87 -8.24 -10.53
C PRO A 126 10.19 -8.97 -9.22
N LEU A 127 11.13 -9.92 -9.22
CA LEU A 127 11.54 -10.64 -8.01
C LEU A 127 12.59 -9.88 -7.18
N HIS A 128 13.17 -8.81 -7.73
CA HIS A 128 14.11 -7.94 -7.04
C HIS A 128 13.75 -6.45 -7.21
N PRO A 129 12.63 -5.97 -6.64
CA PRO A 129 12.27 -4.55 -6.67
C PRO A 129 13.36 -3.65 -6.07
N VAL A 130 13.63 -2.48 -6.67
CA VAL A 130 14.64 -1.54 -6.18
C VAL A 130 14.12 -0.10 -6.20
N LYS A 131 14.24 0.65 -5.09
CA LYS A 131 13.99 2.10 -5.08
C LYS A 131 15.08 2.79 -5.91
N VAL A 132 14.68 3.46 -6.99
CA VAL A 132 15.59 4.13 -7.93
C VAL A 132 15.58 5.65 -7.81
N ALA A 133 14.46 6.22 -7.36
CA ALA A 133 14.30 7.66 -7.21
C ALA A 133 13.24 8.01 -6.15
N GLY A 134 13.01 9.30 -5.97
CA GLY A 134 12.03 9.84 -5.03
C GLY A 134 12.47 11.17 -4.43
N GLY A 135 11.64 11.71 -3.55
CA GLY A 135 11.90 12.97 -2.88
C GLY A 135 10.61 13.74 -2.60
N SER A 136 10.72 15.06 -2.55
CA SER A 136 9.60 15.97 -2.30
C SER A 136 9.63 17.20 -3.19
N GLU A 137 10.20 17.08 -4.39
CA GLU A 137 10.31 18.20 -5.35
C GLU A 137 8.92 18.67 -5.80
N PHE A 138 8.02 17.73 -6.07
CA PHE A 138 6.69 18.05 -6.58
C PHE A 138 5.70 18.41 -5.49
N PHE A 139 5.81 17.80 -4.32
CA PHE A 139 4.96 17.98 -3.15
C PHE A 139 5.63 17.32 -1.94
N ARG A 140 5.25 17.71 -0.72
CA ARG A 140 5.69 17.06 0.52
C ARG A 140 4.69 16.08 1.07
N ARG A 141 3.48 16.03 0.52
CA ARG A 141 2.48 14.99 0.75
C ARG A 141 1.54 14.86 -0.45
N SER A 142 0.94 13.68 -0.60
CA SER A 142 -0.16 13.42 -1.54
C SER A 142 -1.06 12.34 -0.95
N HIS A 143 -2.36 12.49 -1.11
CA HIS A 143 -3.34 11.54 -0.60
C HIS A 143 -3.53 10.36 -1.55
N ASN A 144 -3.66 10.66 -2.85
CA ASN A 144 -3.95 9.67 -3.87
C ASN A 144 -3.19 9.97 -5.17
N LEU A 145 -3.00 8.93 -5.97
CA LEU A 145 -2.40 8.94 -7.29
C LEU A 145 -3.34 8.32 -8.33
N PHE A 146 -3.27 8.83 -9.54
CA PHE A 146 -3.84 8.19 -10.73
C PHE A 146 -2.87 8.30 -11.91
N VAL A 147 -2.86 7.31 -12.79
CA VAL A 147 -2.03 7.32 -14.01
C VAL A 147 -2.92 7.10 -15.23
N ASP A 148 -2.89 8.03 -16.18
CA ASP A 148 -3.51 7.91 -17.51
C ASP A 148 -2.46 8.17 -18.58
N GLY A 149 -2.26 7.20 -19.49
CA GLY A 149 -1.13 7.21 -20.41
C GLY A 149 0.20 7.39 -19.67
N SER A 150 1.01 8.37 -20.09
CA SER A 150 2.27 8.76 -19.42
C SER A 150 2.10 9.90 -18.41
N THR A 151 0.87 10.22 -17.98
CA THR A 151 0.63 11.30 -17.01
C THR A 151 0.24 10.72 -15.65
N LEU A 152 0.96 11.14 -14.61
CA LEU A 152 0.60 10.87 -13.22
C LEU A 152 -0.05 12.10 -12.61
N TYR A 153 -1.26 11.92 -12.06
CA TYR A 153 -1.99 12.90 -11.29
C TYR A 153 -1.86 12.58 -9.81
N ALA A 154 -1.33 13.52 -9.04
CA ALA A 154 -1.26 13.46 -7.58
C ALA A 154 -2.29 14.43 -6.99
N VAL A 155 -3.15 13.97 -6.08
CA VAL A 155 -4.22 14.77 -5.47
C VAL A 155 -4.14 14.76 -3.94
N GLY A 156 -4.83 15.71 -3.31
CA GLY A 156 -4.70 15.95 -1.87
C GLY A 156 -3.31 16.43 -1.45
N THR A 157 -2.61 17.10 -2.37
CA THR A 157 -1.22 17.56 -2.15
C THR A 157 -1.15 18.83 -1.30
N ASP A 158 0.03 19.15 -0.79
CA ASP A 158 0.32 20.46 -0.18
C ASP A 158 0.71 21.55 -1.19
N ARG A 159 0.94 21.20 -2.46
CA ARG A 159 1.30 22.16 -3.52
C ARG A 159 0.10 22.77 -4.21
N ALA A 160 -0.92 21.96 -4.49
CA ALA A 160 -2.13 22.37 -5.19
C ALA A 160 -3.33 21.64 -4.58
N GLN A 161 -4.45 22.36 -4.41
CA GLN A 161 -5.66 21.81 -3.82
C GLN A 161 -6.26 20.70 -4.69
N GLY A 162 -6.26 20.89 -6.01
CA GLY A 162 -6.78 19.91 -6.95
C GLY A 162 -5.75 18.83 -7.25
N TYR A 163 -4.97 19.02 -8.30
CA TYR A 163 -3.93 18.06 -8.69
C TYR A 163 -2.58 18.72 -8.96
N VAL A 164 -1.53 17.91 -8.85
CA VAL A 164 -0.22 18.09 -9.48
C VAL A 164 -0.10 17.02 -10.56
N ALA A 165 0.11 17.42 -11.82
CA ALA A 165 0.26 16.49 -12.96
C ALA A 165 1.72 16.41 -13.37
N LEU A 166 2.24 15.18 -13.51
CA LEU A 166 3.62 14.88 -13.87
C LEU A 166 3.68 14.05 -15.16
N ASP A 167 4.62 14.35 -16.03
CA ASP A 167 4.97 13.51 -17.18
C ASP A 167 5.93 12.41 -16.74
N LEU A 168 5.62 11.18 -17.13
CA LEU A 168 6.38 9.96 -16.88
C LEU A 168 7.14 9.46 -18.12
N SER A 169 7.33 10.30 -19.15
CA SER A 169 8.13 9.95 -20.34
C SER A 169 9.56 9.52 -19.98
N ASP A 170 10.16 10.12 -18.95
CA ASP A 170 11.25 9.54 -18.14
C ASP A 170 10.67 9.11 -16.77
N PRO A 171 10.41 7.81 -16.57
CA PRO A 171 9.77 7.33 -15.35
C PRO A 171 10.56 7.58 -14.06
N VAL A 172 11.89 7.70 -14.16
CA VAL A 172 12.80 7.89 -13.01
C VAL A 172 12.96 9.38 -12.68
N HIS A 173 12.81 10.25 -13.69
CA HIS A 173 12.84 11.70 -13.53
C HIS A 173 11.56 12.35 -14.09
N PRO A 174 10.41 12.20 -13.41
CA PRO A 174 9.18 12.85 -13.83
C PRO A 174 9.36 14.36 -13.96
N THR A 175 8.61 14.99 -14.84
CA THR A 175 8.61 16.46 -14.96
C THR A 175 7.22 17.03 -14.71
N LEU A 176 7.14 18.24 -14.15
CA LEU A 176 5.86 18.88 -13.89
C LEU A 176 5.21 19.31 -15.22
N LEU A 177 4.02 18.79 -15.51
CA LEU A 177 3.17 19.28 -16.59
C LEU A 177 2.37 20.49 -16.16
N GLY A 178 1.77 20.44 -14.97
CA GLY A 178 0.88 21.49 -14.51
C GLY A 178 0.26 21.23 -13.15
N THR A 179 -0.50 22.20 -12.66
CA THR A 179 -1.27 22.08 -11.42
C THR A 179 -2.65 22.68 -11.59
N PHE A 180 -3.63 22.08 -10.93
CA PHE A 180 -4.96 22.67 -10.77
C PHE A 180 -5.24 22.93 -9.30
N ALA A 181 -5.65 24.14 -8.95
CA ALA A 181 -5.71 24.59 -7.55
C ALA A 181 -7.04 25.22 -7.12
N ASP A 182 -8.06 25.27 -7.98
CA ASP A 182 -9.29 26.02 -7.69
C ASP A 182 -10.13 25.38 -6.58
N PHE A 183 -10.08 24.06 -6.45
CA PHE A 183 -10.79 23.31 -5.41
C PHE A 183 -10.09 22.00 -5.05
N TYR A 184 -10.37 21.49 -3.85
CA TYR A 184 -9.71 20.32 -3.28
C TYR A 184 -10.16 19.01 -3.94
N PHE A 185 -9.22 18.15 -4.34
CA PHE A 185 -9.50 16.77 -4.75
C PHE A 185 -8.97 15.77 -3.73
N HIS A 186 -9.83 14.83 -3.35
CA HIS A 186 -9.47 13.70 -2.51
C HIS A 186 -9.04 12.48 -3.33
N ASP A 187 -9.74 12.24 -4.43
CA ASP A 187 -9.54 11.12 -5.34
C ASP A 187 -9.79 11.59 -6.77
N ILE A 188 -9.15 10.94 -7.74
CA ILE A 188 -9.25 11.29 -9.16
C ILE A 188 -9.21 10.04 -10.03
N TYR A 189 -10.09 10.02 -11.02
CA TYR A 189 -10.06 9.05 -12.13
C TYR A 189 -9.91 9.83 -13.42
N VAL A 190 -8.99 9.43 -14.30
CA VAL A 190 -8.78 10.07 -15.60
C VAL A 190 -8.92 9.05 -16.71
N GLU A 191 -9.70 9.37 -17.73
CA GLU A 191 -9.85 8.52 -18.91
C GLU A 191 -10.02 9.40 -20.14
N ASN A 192 -9.19 9.14 -21.17
CA ASN A 192 -9.26 9.84 -22.46
C ASN A 192 -9.23 11.38 -22.32
N GLY A 193 -8.43 11.88 -21.39
CA GLY A 193 -8.31 13.32 -21.12
C GLY A 193 -9.50 13.93 -20.37
N LEU A 194 -10.42 13.15 -19.81
CA LEU A 194 -11.43 13.61 -18.87
C LEU A 194 -11.08 13.15 -17.45
N ALA A 195 -10.97 14.12 -16.54
CA ALA A 195 -10.79 13.86 -15.12
C ALA A 195 -12.13 13.93 -14.37
N TYR A 196 -12.38 12.95 -13.52
CA TYR A 196 -13.50 12.86 -12.59
C TYR A 196 -12.90 12.90 -11.19
N ALA A 197 -13.11 14.00 -10.48
CA ALA A 197 -12.41 14.25 -9.22
C ALA A 197 -13.39 14.52 -8.08
N ALA A 198 -13.27 13.73 -7.02
CA ALA A 198 -14.16 13.79 -5.86
C ALA A 198 -13.63 14.79 -4.82
N GLN A 199 -14.51 15.66 -4.33
CA GLN A 199 -14.24 16.61 -3.25
C GLN A 199 -15.00 16.16 -2.00
N VAL A 200 -14.32 15.95 -0.88
CA VAL A 200 -14.94 15.35 0.31
C VAL A 200 -15.31 16.34 1.42
N TYR A 201 -14.98 17.63 1.27
CA TYR A 201 -15.34 18.63 2.27
C TYR A 201 -16.73 19.20 1.98
N ASN A 202 -17.57 19.33 3.02
CA ASN A 202 -18.95 19.82 2.88
C ASN A 202 -19.01 21.33 2.58
N PRO A 203 -19.73 21.79 1.53
CA PRO A 203 -20.47 21.00 0.54
C PRO A 203 -19.54 20.26 -0.42
N ALA A 204 -19.81 18.97 -0.63
CA ALA A 204 -19.02 18.08 -1.46
C ALA A 204 -19.49 18.10 -2.92
N PHE A 205 -18.55 17.89 -3.84
CA PHE A 205 -18.81 17.96 -5.28
C PHE A 205 -18.02 16.90 -6.04
N LEU A 206 -18.60 16.42 -7.13
CA LEU A 206 -17.87 15.74 -8.19
C LEU A 206 -17.53 16.78 -9.26
N ALA A 207 -16.25 16.99 -9.53
CA ALA A 207 -15.81 17.83 -10.64
C ALA A 207 -15.46 16.97 -11.85
N ILE A 208 -15.85 17.45 -13.04
CA ILE A 208 -15.48 16.88 -14.33
C ILE A 208 -14.67 17.93 -15.07
N LEU A 209 -13.45 17.58 -15.46
CA LEU A 209 -12.52 18.48 -16.13
C LEU A 209 -12.01 17.87 -17.42
N ASP A 210 -11.81 18.71 -18.43
CA ASP A 210 -10.94 18.39 -19.56
C ASP A 210 -9.49 18.63 -19.14
N VAL A 211 -8.68 17.57 -19.19
CA VAL A 211 -7.26 17.56 -18.80
C VAL A 211 -6.37 17.12 -19.96
N ARG A 212 -6.82 17.25 -21.21
CA ARG A 212 -5.98 16.97 -22.40
C ARG A 212 -4.71 17.83 -22.45
N ASP A 213 -4.77 19.02 -21.86
CA ASP A 213 -3.61 19.81 -21.47
C ASP A 213 -3.64 19.99 -19.93
N PRO A 214 -2.89 19.17 -19.17
CA PRO A 214 -2.88 19.24 -17.71
C PRO A 214 -2.36 20.57 -17.14
N ALA A 215 -1.72 21.42 -17.94
CA ALA A 215 -1.31 22.76 -17.56
C ALA A 215 -2.44 23.78 -17.66
N HIS A 216 -3.45 23.52 -18.50
CA HIS A 216 -4.58 24.41 -18.78
C HIS A 216 -5.91 23.64 -18.77
N PRO A 217 -6.30 23.03 -17.64
CA PRO A 217 -7.53 22.26 -17.57
C PRO A 217 -8.77 23.14 -17.69
N GLU A 218 -9.84 22.58 -18.26
CA GLU A 218 -11.15 23.24 -18.34
C GLU A 218 -12.15 22.52 -17.42
N VAL A 219 -12.78 23.26 -16.50
CA VAL A 219 -13.85 22.70 -15.67
C VAL A 219 -15.12 22.60 -16.51
N LEU A 220 -15.52 21.38 -16.88
CA LEU A 220 -16.72 21.11 -17.67
C LEU A 220 -17.98 21.04 -16.79
N SER A 221 -17.84 20.48 -15.58
CA SER A 221 -18.95 20.36 -14.64
C SER A 221 -18.47 20.29 -13.20
N ARG A 222 -19.32 20.71 -12.28
CA ARG A 222 -19.13 20.55 -10.84
C ARG A 222 -20.49 20.35 -10.17
N VAL A 223 -20.77 19.11 -9.79
CA VAL A 223 -22.10 18.69 -9.32
C VAL A 223 -22.05 18.39 -7.83
N PRO A 224 -22.92 18.99 -7.00
CA PRO A 224 -22.94 18.69 -5.57
C PRO A 224 -23.43 17.26 -5.33
N TYR A 225 -22.93 16.62 -4.28
CA TYR A 225 -23.46 15.36 -3.77
C TYR A 225 -23.47 15.35 -2.24
N ASP A 226 -24.40 14.57 -1.68
CA ASP A 226 -24.52 14.39 -0.24
C ASP A 226 -23.72 13.16 0.22
N GLY A 227 -23.24 13.17 1.47
CA GLY A 227 -22.65 11.99 2.12
C GLY A 227 -21.14 11.80 1.96
N ALA A 228 -20.41 12.87 1.67
CA ALA A 228 -18.95 12.91 1.82
C ALA A 228 -18.50 12.90 3.28
#